data_AF-A0A916AYB9-F1
#
_entry.id   AF-A0A916AYB9-F1
#
_cell.length_a   1.000
_cell.length_b   1.000
_cell.length_c   1.000
_cell.angle_alpha   90.00
_cell.angle_beta   90.00
_cell.angle_gamma   90.00
#
_symmetry.space_group_name_H-M   'P 1'
#
loop_
_entity.id
_entity.type
_entity.pdbx_description
1 polymer ?
#
loop_
_entity_poly.entity_id
_entity_poly.type
_entity_poly.pdbx_seq_one_letter_code
_entity_poly.pdbx_strand_id
1 'polypeptide(L)' 'MTHTKQPPEIPGRFKDRIAHYKVPRYIRFKSSLPMTVTGKPQKFLMRDAMIEELGLVENPTA' A
#
# COMPACT_ATOMS: atom_id res chain seq x y z
N MET A 1 -28.63 -13.58 12.28
CA MET A 1 -27.24 -14.04 12.07
C MET A 1 -26.65 -13.30 10.87
N THR A 2 -26.12 -12.10 11.07
CA THR A 2 -25.30 -11.38 10.07
C THR A 2 -24.25 -10.58 10.84
N HIS A 3 -23.20 -11.28 11.30
CA HIS A 3 -22.02 -10.60 11.83
C HIS A 3 -21.23 -10.08 10.62
N THR A 4 -21.54 -8.87 10.19
CA THR A 4 -20.72 -8.09 9.26
C THR A 4 -19.40 -7.82 9.98
N LYS A 5 -18.41 -8.70 9.80
CA LYS A 5 -17.06 -8.51 10.36
C LYS A 5 -16.48 -7.27 9.69
N GLN A 6 -16.49 -6.15 10.41
CA GLN A 6 -15.66 -5.00 10.07
C GLN A 6 -14.21 -5.50 10.02
N PRO A 7 -13.51 -5.38 8.88
CA PRO A 7 -12.15 -5.88 8.77
C PRO A 7 -11.26 -5.12 9.77
N PRO A 8 -10.34 -5.82 10.45
CA PRO A 8 -9.49 -5.19 11.45
C PRO A 8 -8.68 -4.07 10.81
N GLU A 9 -8.65 -2.93 11.49
CA GLU A 9 -7.84 -1.76 11.15
C GLU A 9 -6.38 -2.16 10.92
N ILE A 10 -5.99 -2.23 9.64
CA ILE A 10 -4.66 -2.61 9.19
C ILE A 10 -3.53 -1.81 9.85
N PRO A 11 -3.63 -0.47 10.05
CA PRO A 11 -2.54 0.28 10.68
C PRO A 11 -2.29 -0.11 12.13
N GLY A 12 -3.30 -0.55 12.89
CA GLY A 12 -3.15 -0.93 14.29
C GLY A 12 -2.20 -2.11 14.48
N ARG A 13 -2.21 -3.07 13.55
CA ARG A 13 -1.41 -4.30 13.63
C ARG A 13 0.09 -4.10 13.41
N PHE A 14 0.49 -2.96 12.84
CA PHE A 14 1.89 -2.64 12.56
C PHE A 14 2.54 -1.77 13.64
N LYS A 15 1.75 -1.16 14.54
CA LYS A 15 2.27 -0.26 15.58
C LYS A 15 3.21 -0.97 16.57
N ASP A 16 2.92 -2.22 16.92
CA ASP A 16 3.71 -2.98 17.90
C ASP A 16 4.80 -3.86 17.27
N ARG A 17 4.84 -3.92 15.93
CA ARG A 17 5.71 -4.87 15.19
C ARG A 17 6.76 -4.18 14.34
N ILE A 18 6.60 -2.90 14.04
CA ILE A 18 7.50 -2.13 13.18
C ILE A 18 7.68 -0.73 13.78
N ALA A 19 8.89 -0.18 13.64
CA ALA A 19 9.15 1.20 14.05
C ALA A 19 8.18 2.20 13.39
N HIS A 20 7.74 3.22 14.14
CA HIS A 20 6.69 4.16 13.73
C HIS A 20 6.92 4.82 12.36
N TYR A 21 8.18 5.04 11.98
CA TYR A 21 8.55 5.64 10.69
C TYR A 21 8.39 4.70 9.48
N LYS A 22 8.22 3.39 9.70
CA LYS A 22 7.96 2.39 8.65
C LYS A 22 6.48 2.02 8.55
N VAL A 23 5.61 2.68 9.30
CA VAL A 23 4.16 2.46 9.18
C VAL A 23 3.70 3.15 7.88
N PRO A 24 3.16 2.40 6.90
CA PRO A 24 2.72 2.97 5.64
C PRO A 24 1.52 3.91 5.87
N ARG A 25 1.60 5.11 5.32
CA ARG A 25 0.59 6.17 5.47
C ARG A 25 -0.64 5.96 4.58
N TYR A 26 -0.48 5.29 3.45
CA TYR A 26 -1.56 4.95 2.52
C TYR A 26 -1.56 3.46 2.21
N ILE A 27 -2.69 2.80 2.44
CA ILE A 27 -2.89 1.39 2.13
C ILE A 27 -4.10 1.30 1.20
N ARG A 28 -3.92 0.64 0.07
CA ARG A 28 -4.95 0.41 -0.94
C ARG A 28 -4.92 -1.06 -1.34
N PHE A 29 -6.10 -1.64 -1.46
CA PHE A 29 -6.27 -2.98 -2.01
C PHE A 29 -6.63 -2.83 -3.49
N LYS A 30 -5.80 -3.35 -4.38
CA LYS A 30 -6.14 -3.53 -5.79
C LYS A 30 -6.38 -5.00 -6.08
N SER A 31 -7.26 -5.25 -7.04
CA SER A 31 -7.61 -6.60 -7.53
C SER A 31 -6.49 -7.23 -8.36
N SER A 32 -5.60 -6.43 -8.94
CA SER A 32 -4.45 -6.89 -9.71
C SER A 32 -3.21 -6.04 -9.44
N LEU A 33 -2.05 -6.70 -9.45
CA LEU A 33 -0.74 -6.08 -9.41
C LEU A 33 -0.16 -6.10 -10.82
N PRO A 34 0.51 -5.02 -11.27
CA PRO A 34 1.22 -5.05 -12.54
C PRO A 34 2.38 -6.04 -12.41
N MET A 35 2.23 -7.19 -13.03
CA MET A 35 3.23 -8.26 -13.06
C MET A 35 3.85 -8.33 -14.46
N THR A 36 5.14 -8.62 -14.53
CA THR A 36 5.78 -9.05 -15.78
C THR A 36 5.17 -10.39 -16.24
N VAL A 37 5.38 -10.74 -17.50
CA VAL A 37 5.13 -12.09 -18.04
C VAL A 37 5.83 -13.21 -17.24
N THR A 38 6.87 -12.88 -16.48
CA THR A 38 7.59 -13.79 -15.57
C THR A 38 7.06 -13.76 -14.12
N GLY A 39 5.95 -13.07 -13.85
CA GLY A 39 5.33 -12.98 -12.53
C GLY A 39 6.06 -12.07 -11.54
N LYS A 40 7.02 -11.25 -11.99
CA LYS A 40 7.71 -10.29 -11.11
C LYS A 40 6.88 -9.02 -10.98
N PRO A 41 6.55 -8.58 -9.76
CA PRO A 41 5.83 -7.33 -9.56
C PRO A 41 6.69 -6.14 -9.97
N GLN A 42 6.12 -5.24 -10.77
CA GLN A 42 6.80 -4.05 -11.27
C GLN A 42 6.53 -2.87 -10.33
N LYS A 43 7.38 -2.74 -9.30
CA LYS A 43 7.24 -1.70 -8.26
C LYS A 43 7.27 -0.28 -8.80
N PHE A 44 7.92 -0.05 -9.94
CA PHE A 44 7.97 1.27 -10.58
C PHE A 44 6.59 1.68 -11.12
N LEU A 45 5.89 0.81 -11.85
CA LEU A 45 4.50 1.05 -12.29
C LEU A 45 3.56 1.22 -11.10
N MET A 46 3.78 0.46 -10.02
CA MET A 46 2.99 0.61 -8.80
C MET A 46 3.23 1.97 -8.12
N ARG A 47 4.48 2.46 -8.14
CA ARG A 47 4.82 3.79 -7.62
C ARG A 47 4.19 4.88 -8.46
N ASP A 48 4.32 4.80 -9.77
CA ASP A 48 3.79 5.77 -10.74
C ASP A 48 2.26 5.88 -10.63
N ALA A 49 1.57 4.75 -10.68
CA ALA A 49 0.11 4.71 -10.52
C ALA A 49 -0.35 5.22 -9.15
N MET A 50 0.43 5.00 -8.08
CA MET A 50 0.10 5.50 -6.75
C MET A 50 0.36 7.01 -6.60
N ILE A 51 1.37 7.53 -7.31
CA ILE A 51 1.66 8.97 -7.41
C ILE A 51 0.54 9.68 -8.15
N GLU A 52 0.12 9.16 -9.32
CA GLU A 52 -1.01 9.68 -10.09
C GLU A 52 -2.32 9.63 -9.29
N GLU A 53 -2.68 8.48 -8.70
CA GLU A 53 -3.96 8.32 -8.00
C GLU A 53 -4.09 9.19 -6.75
N LEU A 54 -2.98 9.49 -6.07
CA LEU A 54 -2.99 10.28 -4.82
C LEU A 54 -2.52 11.72 -5.02
N GLY A 55 -2.13 12.12 -6.24
CA GLY A 55 -1.55 13.43 -6.53
C GLY A 55 -0.30 13.72 -5.68
N LEU A 56 0.46 12.68 -5.32
CA LEU A 56 1.59 12.80 -4.42
C LEU A 56 2.80 13.33 -5.18
N VAL A 57 3.26 14.53 -4.84
CA VAL A 57 4.56 15.02 -5.34
C VAL A 57 5.65 14.20 -4.66
N GLU A 58 6.46 13.51 -5.46
CA GLU A 58 7.66 12.85 -4.97
C GLU A 58 8.55 13.89 -4.29
N ASN A 59 8.79 13.73 -2.99
CA ASN A 59 9.84 14.50 -2.32
C ASN A 59 11.16 13.83 -2.70
N PRO A 60 12.03 14.48 -3.50
CA PRO A 60 13.40 14.02 -3.65
C PRO A 60 14.08 14.22 -2.29
N THR A 61 14.14 13.15 -1.49
CA THR A 61 15.00 13.13 -0.32
C THR A 61 16.43 12.97 -0.84
N ALA A 62 17.18 14.07 -0.78
CA ALA A 62 18.62 14.14 -1.00
C ALA A 62 19.41 13.26 -0.02
#